data_AF-A0A919ZTF6-F1
#
_entry.id   AF-A0A919ZTF6-F1
#
_cell.length_a   1.000
_cell.length_b   1.000
_cell.length_c   1.000
_cell.angle_alpha   90.00
_cell.angle_beta   90.00
_cell.angle_gamma   90.00
#
_symmetry.space_group_name_H-M   'P 1'
#
loop_
_entity.id
_entity.type
_entity.pdbx_description
1 polymer ?
#
loop_
_entity_poly.entity_id
_entity_poly.type
_entity_poly.pdbx_seq_one_letter_code
_entity_poly.pdbx_strand_id
1 'polypeptide(L)'
;MKSDENKKYAEDIYQKCKEGNLIFKKEIEQFYDSEEGLFLSDRFIKGTCPKCGAEDQYGDGCSVCGTTYTPDDLLNPVSSLSNSELTKKRTEHVFFDLPQMKDFLENYLKDLTLQDPIKNKLNEWIEDGLKPWDISRDKPYFGFEIPGEKDKYFYVWLDAPIGYLASAKNWAENNNMDMKDLWGESSDYEIHHFIGKDIAYFHALFWPALLKSSNIRLPESINVHGFLTIDGEKMSKSNGTFINADDFAENYDGELLRYYFADKFNNSIDDLDFNEDEFIQKINSDIVGKYLNIASRVSKFIEKNGNNLSANLDVDFIEKNLSMIDEVIEHYENLNLSKSVKIIMKMADEVNKYINENEPWKSSEEKAVEVSSTAINCFRVISILLNPVLPTITSKALEVFNDSATNDFNNIKDYLVDTKINPYKPLLKRLEKAKINEEIEMEDSNLINIKDFAKVELRVAKIVKAEGIEEADKLIKLHLDVGDLGERTVFAGIKSAYDPESLNGRHVVLVANLEPRKMKFGVSEGMVLASSNDEGSIYLISPDEGAKPGQLVK
;
A
#
# COMPACT_ATOMS: atom_id res chain seq x y z
N MET A 1 -7.43 0.49 -21.35
CA MET A 1 -7.09 -0.82 -21.96
C MET A 1 -7.87 -1.13 -23.22
N LYS A 2 -9.19 -0.85 -23.33
CA LYS A 2 -9.95 -1.08 -24.57
C LYS A 2 -10.12 0.18 -25.41
N SER A 3 -9.04 0.61 -26.03
CA SER A 3 -9.07 1.69 -27.01
C SER A 3 -8.89 1.13 -28.42
N ASP A 4 -9.27 1.91 -29.43
CA ASP A 4 -9.11 1.53 -30.83
C ASP A 4 -7.63 1.34 -31.20
N GLU A 5 -6.74 2.13 -30.60
CA GLU A 5 -5.29 1.98 -30.75
C GLU A 5 -4.81 0.62 -30.23
N ASN A 6 -5.28 0.19 -29.05
CA ASN A 6 -4.88 -1.09 -28.47
C ASN A 6 -5.40 -2.26 -29.30
N LYS A 7 -6.64 -2.16 -29.79
CA LYS A 7 -7.22 -3.16 -30.69
C LYS A 7 -6.35 -3.30 -31.95
N LYS A 8 -6.01 -2.19 -32.60
CA LYS A 8 -5.21 -2.19 -33.81
C LYS A 8 -3.83 -2.83 -33.60
N TYR A 9 -3.14 -2.46 -32.52
CA TYR A 9 -1.85 -3.07 -32.20
C TYR A 9 -1.97 -4.57 -31.89
N ALA A 10 -3.01 -4.99 -31.18
CA ALA A 10 -3.24 -6.41 -30.89
C ALA A 10 -3.47 -7.22 -32.17
N GLU A 11 -4.28 -6.71 -33.09
CA GLU A 11 -4.52 -7.32 -34.40
C GLU A 11 -3.24 -7.36 -35.25
N ASP A 12 -2.48 -6.26 -35.30
CA ASP A 12 -1.23 -6.16 -36.07
C ASP A 12 -0.14 -7.10 -35.54
N ILE A 13 0.06 -7.15 -34.21
CA ILE A 13 1.03 -8.04 -33.55
C ILE A 13 0.64 -9.50 -33.76
N TYR A 14 -0.64 -9.84 -33.60
CA TYR A 14 -1.13 -11.19 -33.86
C TYR A 14 -0.88 -11.63 -35.30
N GLN A 15 -1.19 -10.76 -36.27
CA GLN A 15 -0.99 -11.05 -37.68
C GLN A 15 0.50 -11.27 -38.02
N LYS A 16 1.41 -10.45 -37.48
CA LYS A 16 2.85 -10.66 -37.65
C LYS A 16 3.36 -11.95 -37.01
N CYS A 17 2.86 -12.29 -35.81
CA CYS A 17 3.19 -13.57 -35.18
C CYS A 17 2.71 -14.76 -36.01
N LYS A 18 1.52 -14.64 -36.64
CA LYS A 18 0.96 -15.66 -37.54
C LYS A 18 1.80 -15.81 -38.82
N GLU A 19 2.22 -14.71 -39.43
CA GLU A 19 3.14 -14.70 -40.58
C GLU A 19 4.52 -15.29 -40.23
N GLY A 20 4.96 -15.12 -38.99
CA GLY A 20 6.18 -15.73 -38.44
C GLY A 20 6.08 -17.20 -38.05
N ASN A 21 4.94 -17.89 -38.30
CA ASN A 21 4.68 -19.28 -37.87
C ASN A 21 4.79 -19.51 -36.35
N LEU A 22 4.50 -18.48 -35.55
CA LEU A 22 4.49 -18.57 -34.09
C LEU A 22 3.08 -18.77 -33.52
N ILE A 23 2.06 -18.83 -34.39
CA ILE A 23 0.68 -19.07 -34.01
C ILE A 23 0.24 -20.44 -34.50
N PHE A 24 -0.28 -21.25 -33.59
CA PHE A 24 -0.89 -22.53 -33.94
C PHE A 24 -2.17 -22.75 -33.13
N LYS A 25 -2.95 -23.74 -33.53
CA LYS A 25 -4.19 -24.09 -32.86
C LYS A 25 -4.13 -25.47 -32.25
N LYS A 26 -4.81 -25.64 -31.13
CA LYS A 26 -4.92 -26.93 -30.44
C LYS A 26 -6.29 -27.06 -29.80
N GLU A 27 -6.92 -28.22 -29.98
CA GLU A 27 -8.13 -28.57 -29.24
C GLU A 27 -7.75 -28.86 -27.78
N ILE A 28 -8.41 -28.17 -26.85
CA ILE A 28 -8.29 -28.40 -25.41
C ILE A 28 -9.64 -28.84 -24.85
N GLU A 29 -9.60 -29.51 -23.70
CA GLU A 29 -10.78 -29.87 -22.93
C GLU A 29 -10.82 -28.98 -21.69
N GLN A 30 -11.94 -28.30 -21.47
CA GLN A 30 -12.11 -27.34 -20.38
C GLN A 30 -13.49 -27.50 -19.75
N PHE A 31 -13.60 -27.14 -18.47
CA PHE A 31 -14.89 -27.09 -17.78
C PHE A 31 -15.80 -26.00 -18.36
N TYR A 32 -17.07 -26.33 -18.46
CA TYR A 32 -18.13 -25.52 -19.04
C TYR A 32 -19.33 -25.49 -18.10
N ASP A 33 -19.74 -24.28 -17.76
CA ASP A 33 -20.97 -24.00 -17.03
C ASP A 33 -22.12 -23.95 -18.03
N SER A 34 -23.03 -24.92 -17.94
CA SER A 34 -24.17 -25.01 -18.86
C SER A 34 -25.30 -24.04 -18.54
N GLU A 35 -25.37 -23.53 -17.30
CA GLU A 35 -26.37 -22.54 -16.91
C GLU A 35 -25.94 -21.14 -17.36
N GLU A 36 -24.67 -20.78 -17.13
CA GLU A 36 -24.11 -19.51 -17.56
C GLU A 36 -23.71 -19.51 -19.05
N GLY A 37 -23.59 -20.69 -19.66
CA GLY A 37 -23.28 -20.85 -21.07
C GLY A 37 -21.84 -20.48 -21.45
N LEU A 38 -20.87 -20.65 -20.54
CA LEU A 38 -19.48 -20.22 -20.75
C LEU A 38 -18.43 -21.20 -20.20
N PHE A 39 -17.23 -21.17 -20.79
CA PHE A 39 -16.07 -21.93 -20.32
C PHE A 39 -15.45 -21.27 -19.08
N LEU A 40 -15.13 -22.06 -18.06
CA LEU A 40 -14.61 -21.55 -16.79
C LEU A 40 -13.09 -21.65 -16.72
N SER A 41 -12.43 -20.56 -16.32
CA SER A 41 -11.04 -20.63 -15.85
C SER A 41 -10.98 -21.20 -14.45
N ASP A 42 -9.79 -21.64 -14.02
CA ASP A 42 -9.54 -22.30 -12.73
C ASP A 42 -10.12 -21.55 -11.53
N ARG A 43 -10.06 -20.21 -11.56
CA ARG A 43 -10.59 -19.34 -10.49
C ARG A 43 -12.11 -19.31 -10.41
N PHE A 44 -12.81 -19.68 -11.48
CA PHE A 44 -14.26 -19.78 -11.46
C PHE A 44 -14.77 -21.18 -11.14
N ILE A 45 -13.86 -22.12 -10.87
CA ILE A 45 -14.17 -23.49 -10.49
C ILE A 45 -13.88 -23.64 -9.01
N LYS A 46 -14.85 -24.13 -8.24
CA LYS A 46 -14.66 -24.46 -6.83
C LYS A 46 -15.13 -25.88 -6.54
N GLY A 47 -14.61 -26.51 -5.50
CA GLY A 47 -14.99 -27.86 -5.13
C GLY A 47 -14.39 -28.26 -3.80
N THR A 48 -14.32 -29.57 -3.55
CA THR A 48 -13.73 -30.12 -2.34
C THR A 48 -12.26 -30.49 -2.58
N CYS A 49 -11.39 -30.08 -1.65
CA CYS A 49 -9.96 -30.38 -1.71
C CYS A 49 -9.72 -31.89 -1.75
N PRO A 50 -8.99 -32.42 -2.76
CA PRO A 50 -8.72 -33.86 -2.88
C PRO A 50 -7.84 -34.42 -1.76
N LYS A 51 -7.10 -33.56 -1.05
CA LYS A 51 -6.15 -33.97 -0.01
C LYS A 51 -6.71 -33.92 1.41
N CYS A 52 -7.40 -32.84 1.77
CA CYS A 52 -7.86 -32.62 3.15
C CYS A 52 -9.38 -32.64 3.32
N GLY A 53 -10.15 -32.71 2.22
CA GLY A 53 -11.61 -32.71 2.27
C GLY A 53 -12.24 -31.36 2.61
N ALA A 54 -11.48 -30.27 2.68
CA ALA A 54 -12.04 -28.93 2.84
C ALA A 54 -12.95 -28.58 1.65
N GLU A 55 -14.17 -28.14 1.93
CA GLU A 55 -15.16 -27.69 0.94
C GLU A 55 -14.85 -26.25 0.45
N ASP A 56 -15.51 -25.82 -0.63
CA ASP A 56 -15.40 -24.46 -1.20
C ASP A 56 -13.96 -23.99 -1.54
N GLN A 57 -13.15 -24.88 -2.11
CA GLN A 57 -11.78 -24.57 -2.53
C GLN A 57 -11.70 -24.32 -4.04
N TYR A 58 -10.95 -23.29 -4.44
CA TYR A 58 -10.76 -22.92 -5.84
C TYR A 58 -9.84 -23.90 -6.59
N GLY A 59 -9.93 -23.88 -7.93
CA GLY A 59 -9.31 -24.85 -8.83
C GLY A 59 -7.78 -24.85 -8.89
N ASP A 60 -7.11 -23.86 -8.31
CA ASP A 60 -5.64 -23.73 -8.32
C ASP A 60 -4.98 -24.16 -7.00
N GLY A 61 -5.74 -24.35 -5.92
CA GLY A 61 -5.22 -24.84 -4.65
C GLY A 61 -6.16 -24.71 -3.46
N CYS A 62 -5.75 -25.31 -2.34
CA CYS A 62 -6.51 -25.31 -1.10
C CYS A 62 -5.98 -24.29 -0.10
N SER A 63 -6.85 -23.37 0.31
CA SER A 63 -6.60 -22.36 1.33
C SER A 63 -6.42 -22.94 2.75
N VAL A 64 -6.93 -24.13 3.02
CA VAL A 64 -6.87 -24.78 4.35
C VAL A 64 -5.57 -25.56 4.55
N CYS A 65 -5.19 -26.41 3.59
CA CYS A 65 -4.01 -27.28 3.72
C CYS A 65 -2.81 -26.87 2.84
N GLY A 66 -2.95 -25.78 2.07
CA GLY A 66 -1.88 -25.22 1.24
C GLY A 66 -1.46 -26.07 0.04
N THR A 67 -2.22 -27.10 -0.32
CA THR A 67 -1.87 -27.98 -1.45
C THR A 67 -2.34 -27.36 -2.76
N THR A 68 -1.48 -27.37 -3.78
CA THR A 68 -1.79 -26.97 -5.15
C THR A 68 -2.26 -28.15 -5.98
N TYR A 69 -3.19 -27.92 -6.89
CA TYR A 69 -3.73 -28.92 -7.81
C TYR A 69 -4.35 -28.23 -9.03
N THR A 70 -4.84 -29.01 -9.99
CA THR A 70 -5.60 -28.50 -11.13
C THR A 70 -7.10 -28.61 -10.87
N PRO A 71 -7.96 -27.89 -11.61
CA PRO A 71 -9.41 -28.03 -11.46
C PRO A 71 -9.92 -29.45 -11.69
N ASP A 72 -9.19 -30.26 -12.46
CA ASP A 72 -9.48 -31.68 -12.70
C ASP A 72 -9.33 -32.56 -11.47
N ASP A 73 -8.51 -32.14 -10.51
CA ASP A 73 -8.25 -32.86 -9.28
C ASP A 73 -9.31 -32.56 -8.19
N LEU A 74 -10.11 -31.51 -8.37
CA LEU A 74 -11.16 -31.15 -7.41
C LEU A 74 -12.24 -32.23 -7.33
N LEU A 75 -12.64 -32.56 -6.10
CA LEU A 75 -13.78 -33.44 -5.88
C LEU A 75 -15.06 -32.62 -5.95
N ASN A 76 -16.05 -33.10 -6.73
CA ASN A 76 -17.33 -32.44 -6.95
C ASN A 76 -17.17 -30.96 -7.41
N PRO A 77 -16.49 -30.71 -8.55
CA PRO A 77 -16.27 -29.35 -9.01
C PRO A 77 -17.59 -28.72 -9.48
N VAL A 78 -17.85 -27.51 -8.99
CA VAL A 78 -19.02 -26.68 -9.34
C VAL A 78 -18.56 -25.30 -9.82
N SER A 79 -19.45 -24.63 -10.54
CA SER A 79 -19.24 -23.23 -10.91
C SER A 79 -19.27 -22.34 -9.68
N SER A 80 -18.28 -21.46 -9.51
CA SER A 80 -18.37 -20.40 -8.50
C SER A 80 -19.34 -19.27 -8.89
N LEU A 81 -19.78 -19.22 -10.15
CA LEU A 81 -20.71 -18.21 -10.67
C LEU A 81 -22.17 -18.60 -10.42
N SER A 82 -22.54 -19.83 -10.79
CA SER A 82 -23.92 -20.33 -10.72
C SER A 82 -24.13 -21.44 -9.67
N ASN A 83 -23.04 -21.97 -9.10
CA ASN A 83 -23.06 -23.17 -8.23
C ASN A 83 -23.58 -24.44 -8.94
N SER A 84 -23.59 -24.46 -10.29
CA SER A 84 -24.02 -25.58 -11.12
C SER A 84 -22.94 -26.67 -11.27
N GLU A 85 -23.35 -27.88 -11.63
CA GLU A 85 -22.44 -28.97 -12.00
C GLU A 85 -21.71 -28.64 -13.32
N LEU A 86 -20.41 -28.92 -13.36
CA LEU A 86 -19.59 -28.64 -14.52
C LEU A 86 -19.52 -29.82 -15.48
N THR A 87 -19.57 -29.53 -16.78
CA THR A 87 -19.31 -30.49 -17.84
C THR A 87 -18.00 -30.17 -18.52
N LYS A 88 -17.29 -31.17 -19.05
CA LYS A 88 -16.12 -30.92 -19.89
C LYS A 88 -16.56 -30.79 -21.34
N LYS A 89 -16.11 -29.73 -22.00
CA LYS A 89 -16.30 -29.52 -23.44
C LYS A 89 -14.97 -29.28 -24.11
N ARG A 90 -14.90 -29.67 -25.38
CA ARG A 90 -13.74 -29.42 -26.22
C ARG A 90 -13.91 -28.12 -26.98
N THR A 91 -12.82 -27.37 -27.08
CA THR A 91 -12.77 -26.10 -27.79
C THR A 91 -11.38 -25.90 -28.39
N GLU A 92 -11.32 -25.34 -29.59
CA GLU A 92 -10.05 -25.03 -30.26
C GLU A 92 -9.50 -23.71 -29.71
N HIS A 93 -8.29 -23.73 -29.16
CA HIS A 93 -7.60 -22.53 -28.68
C HIS A 93 -6.44 -22.17 -29.60
N VAL A 94 -6.13 -20.88 -29.64
CA VAL A 94 -5.01 -20.28 -30.37
C VAL A 94 -3.85 -20.08 -29.40
N PHE A 95 -2.68 -20.60 -29.76
CA PHE A 95 -1.48 -20.56 -28.95
C PHE A 95 -0.38 -19.76 -29.64
N PHE A 96 0.38 -19.01 -28.84
CA PHE A 96 1.68 -18.46 -29.21
C PHE A 96 2.79 -19.46 -28.86
N ASP A 97 3.63 -19.81 -29.82
CA ASP A 97 4.72 -20.77 -29.66
C ASP A 97 5.96 -20.11 -29.02
N LEU A 98 5.81 -19.70 -27.76
CA LEU A 98 6.89 -19.18 -26.93
C LEU A 98 8.17 -20.05 -26.92
N PRO A 99 8.10 -21.41 -26.93
CA PRO A 99 9.29 -22.25 -27.04
C PRO A 99 10.21 -21.92 -28.22
N GLN A 100 9.66 -21.54 -29.38
CA GLN A 100 10.48 -21.15 -30.56
C GLN A 100 11.31 -19.88 -30.32
N MET A 101 10.96 -19.08 -29.30
CA MET A 101 11.63 -17.82 -28.97
C MET A 101 12.74 -17.98 -27.92
N LYS A 102 13.01 -19.21 -27.47
CA LYS A 102 13.98 -19.51 -26.40
C LYS A 102 15.34 -18.85 -26.63
N ASP A 103 16.00 -19.11 -27.77
CA ASP A 103 17.34 -18.60 -28.05
C ASP A 103 17.39 -17.06 -28.06
N PHE A 104 16.32 -16.43 -28.53
CA PHE A 104 16.19 -14.97 -28.48
C PHE A 104 16.10 -14.49 -27.02
N LEU A 105 15.25 -15.11 -26.21
CA LEU A 105 15.03 -14.71 -24.81
C LEU A 105 16.28 -14.90 -23.96
N GLU A 106 17.01 -16.00 -24.13
CA GLU A 106 18.29 -16.23 -23.43
C GLU A 106 19.32 -15.14 -23.74
N ASN A 107 19.33 -14.63 -24.97
CA ASN A 107 20.23 -13.55 -25.34
C ASN A 107 19.71 -12.19 -24.86
N TYR A 108 18.41 -11.92 -25.00
CA TYR A 108 17.79 -10.70 -24.53
C TYR A 108 17.99 -10.50 -23.02
N LEU A 109 17.82 -11.55 -22.21
CA LEU A 109 18.02 -11.44 -20.76
C LEU A 109 19.47 -11.07 -20.39
N LYS A 110 20.48 -11.40 -21.20
CA LYS A 110 21.88 -11.03 -20.91
C LYS A 110 22.07 -9.52 -20.93
N ASP A 111 21.49 -8.86 -21.93
CA ASP A 111 21.64 -7.43 -22.18
C ASP A 111 20.60 -6.57 -21.43
N LEU A 112 19.48 -7.17 -21.01
CA LEU A 112 18.45 -6.51 -20.24
C LEU A 112 18.97 -6.03 -18.88
N THR A 113 18.73 -4.75 -18.56
CA THR A 113 18.90 -4.22 -17.21
C THR A 113 17.77 -4.72 -16.32
N LEU A 114 18.09 -5.64 -15.42
CA LEU A 114 17.14 -6.32 -14.53
C LEU A 114 17.89 -6.81 -13.30
N GLN A 115 17.24 -6.82 -12.13
CA GLN A 115 17.87 -7.29 -10.90
C GLN A 115 18.21 -8.79 -10.96
N ASP A 116 19.43 -9.15 -10.52
CA ASP A 116 19.99 -10.51 -10.61
C ASP A 116 19.05 -11.60 -10.06
N PRO A 117 18.37 -11.44 -8.90
CA PRO A 117 17.47 -12.47 -8.41
C PRO A 117 16.34 -12.83 -9.38
N ILE A 118 15.79 -11.84 -10.08
CA ILE A 118 14.72 -12.06 -11.08
C ILE A 118 15.32 -12.67 -12.34
N LYS A 119 16.46 -12.16 -12.81
CA LYS A 119 17.17 -12.70 -13.99
C LYS A 119 17.51 -14.18 -13.82
N ASN A 120 18.00 -14.56 -12.65
CA ASN A 120 18.25 -15.97 -12.29
C ASN A 120 16.96 -16.79 -12.33
N LYS A 121 15.86 -16.26 -11.76
CA LYS A 121 14.58 -16.96 -11.77
C LYS A 121 14.00 -17.17 -13.17
N LEU A 122 14.16 -16.18 -14.05
CA LEU A 122 13.74 -16.26 -15.45
C LEU A 122 14.57 -17.28 -16.23
N ASN A 123 15.88 -17.36 -15.98
CA ASN A 123 16.74 -18.37 -16.58
C ASN A 123 16.35 -19.78 -16.15
N GLU A 124 16.03 -20.01 -14.86
CA GLU A 124 15.47 -21.31 -14.40
C GLU A 124 14.22 -21.70 -15.21
N TRP A 125 13.29 -20.78 -15.43
CA TRP A 125 12.08 -21.05 -16.22
C TRP A 125 12.36 -21.35 -17.71
N ILE A 126 13.39 -20.74 -18.29
CA ILE A 126 13.81 -21.06 -19.66
C ILE A 126 14.45 -22.46 -19.72
N GLU A 127 15.25 -22.83 -18.71
CA GLU A 127 15.89 -24.14 -18.60
C GLU A 127 14.88 -25.27 -18.37
N ASP A 128 13.87 -25.05 -17.53
CA ASP A 128 12.77 -25.98 -17.26
C ASP A 128 11.91 -26.29 -18.49
N GLY A 129 12.03 -25.47 -19.54
CA GLY A 129 11.33 -25.61 -20.81
C GLY A 129 10.10 -24.71 -20.89
N LEU A 130 10.19 -23.69 -21.74
CA LEU A 130 9.07 -22.82 -22.06
C LEU A 130 7.91 -23.65 -22.65
N LYS A 131 6.69 -23.23 -22.35
CA LYS A 131 5.46 -23.84 -22.88
C LYS A 131 4.77 -22.89 -23.85
N PRO A 132 4.07 -23.41 -24.87
CA PRO A 132 3.18 -22.61 -25.68
C PRO A 132 2.15 -21.89 -24.82
N TRP A 133 1.86 -20.65 -25.18
CA TRP A 133 1.03 -19.75 -24.41
C TRP A 133 -0.34 -19.66 -25.04
N ASP A 134 -1.40 -20.02 -24.32
CA ASP A 134 -2.78 -19.87 -24.81
C ASP A 134 -3.18 -18.40 -24.80
N ILE A 135 -3.43 -17.85 -25.98
CA ILE A 135 -3.72 -16.42 -26.19
C ILE A 135 -5.19 -16.18 -26.52
N SER A 136 -6.06 -17.18 -26.42
CA SER A 136 -7.47 -17.08 -26.81
C SER A 136 -8.45 -17.43 -25.69
N ARG A 137 -9.62 -16.80 -25.69
CA ARG A 137 -10.75 -17.11 -24.81
C ARG A 137 -12.02 -17.23 -25.65
N ASP A 138 -12.87 -18.18 -25.27
CA ASP A 138 -14.18 -18.39 -25.88
C ASP A 138 -15.17 -17.29 -25.52
N LYS A 139 -16.11 -17.03 -26.44
CA LYS A 139 -17.31 -16.27 -26.15
C LYS A 139 -18.16 -16.96 -25.06
N PRO A 140 -18.84 -16.21 -24.16
CA PRO A 140 -18.78 -14.76 -23.98
C PRO A 140 -17.49 -14.31 -23.29
N TYR A 141 -16.83 -13.31 -23.88
CA TYR A 141 -15.65 -12.70 -23.28
C TYR A 141 -15.66 -11.20 -23.52
N PHE A 142 -15.39 -10.44 -22.46
CA PHE A 142 -15.17 -9.01 -22.61
C PHE A 142 -13.71 -8.81 -23.07
N GLY A 143 -13.46 -8.85 -24.39
CA GLY A 143 -12.14 -8.60 -24.99
C GLY A 143 -12.21 -8.13 -26.44
N PHE A 144 -11.09 -8.18 -27.17
CA PHE A 144 -11.04 -7.99 -28.61
C PHE A 144 -11.18 -9.33 -29.35
N GLU A 145 -11.97 -9.38 -30.41
CA GLU A 145 -12.10 -10.57 -31.25
C GLU A 145 -10.78 -10.84 -31.99
N ILE A 146 -10.40 -12.11 -32.14
CA ILE A 146 -9.20 -12.50 -32.85
C ILE A 146 -9.50 -12.53 -34.36
N PRO A 147 -8.78 -11.76 -35.21
CA PRO A 147 -9.03 -11.74 -36.64
C PRO A 147 -8.93 -13.12 -37.29
N GLY A 148 -9.98 -13.51 -38.01
CA GLY A 148 -10.07 -14.80 -38.70
C GLY A 148 -10.42 -15.99 -37.81
N GLU A 149 -10.66 -15.78 -36.52
CA GLU A 149 -11.03 -16.83 -35.57
C GLU A 149 -12.45 -16.60 -35.04
N LYS A 150 -13.36 -17.52 -35.36
CA LYS A 150 -14.78 -17.36 -35.06
C LYS A 150 -15.05 -17.54 -33.55
N ASP A 151 -15.75 -16.58 -32.96
CA ASP A 151 -16.17 -16.59 -31.54
C ASP A 151 -14.99 -16.70 -30.54
N LYS A 152 -13.80 -16.24 -30.96
CA LYS A 152 -12.58 -16.21 -30.14
C LYS A 152 -12.15 -14.79 -29.85
N TYR A 153 -11.72 -14.55 -28.61
CA TYR A 153 -11.22 -13.26 -28.14
C TYR A 153 -9.79 -13.40 -27.65
N PHE A 154 -8.98 -12.34 -27.76
CA PHE A 154 -7.65 -12.33 -27.16
C PHE A 154 -7.76 -12.46 -25.64
N TYR A 155 -6.93 -13.32 -25.07
CA TYR A 155 -6.74 -13.39 -23.63
C TYR A 155 -6.10 -12.10 -23.15
N VAL A 156 -6.54 -11.59 -21.98
CA VAL A 156 -6.11 -10.27 -21.45
C VAL A 156 -4.60 -10.14 -21.31
N TRP A 157 -3.88 -11.24 -21.06
CA TRP A 157 -2.42 -11.19 -20.96
C TRP A 157 -1.70 -10.99 -22.29
N LEU A 158 -2.39 -11.15 -23.43
CA LEU A 158 -1.88 -10.70 -24.73
C LEU A 158 -2.09 -9.19 -24.90
N ASP A 159 -3.31 -8.68 -24.66
CA ASP A 159 -3.64 -7.28 -24.97
C ASP A 159 -3.25 -6.26 -23.90
N ALA A 160 -3.02 -6.69 -22.65
CA ALA A 160 -2.62 -5.82 -21.55
C ALA A 160 -1.26 -5.13 -21.77
N PRO A 161 -0.15 -5.83 -22.06
CA PRO A 161 1.14 -5.16 -22.31
C PRO A 161 1.16 -4.37 -23.63
N ILE A 162 0.33 -4.73 -24.60
CA ILE A 162 0.13 -3.94 -25.84
C ILE A 162 -0.47 -2.56 -25.50
N GLY A 163 -1.19 -2.47 -24.38
CA GLY A 163 -1.69 -1.22 -23.83
C GLY A 163 -0.61 -0.16 -23.60
N TYR A 164 0.66 -0.56 -23.37
CA TYR A 164 1.77 0.39 -23.27
C TYR A 164 2.00 1.13 -24.59
N LEU A 165 2.01 0.41 -25.72
CA LEU A 165 2.13 0.98 -27.07
C LEU A 165 0.93 1.85 -27.42
N ALA A 166 -0.27 1.39 -27.09
CA ALA A 166 -1.50 2.13 -27.34
C ALA A 166 -1.55 3.45 -26.56
N SER A 167 -1.16 3.42 -25.28
CA SER A 167 -1.10 4.61 -24.43
C SER A 167 -0.03 5.58 -24.92
N ALA A 168 1.16 5.09 -25.29
CA ALA A 168 2.23 5.92 -25.85
C ALA A 168 1.80 6.58 -27.17
N LYS A 169 1.15 5.82 -28.07
CA LYS A 169 0.59 6.35 -29.32
C LYS A 169 -0.45 7.45 -29.06
N ASN A 170 -1.38 7.22 -28.15
CA ASN A 170 -2.40 8.20 -27.81
C ASN A 170 -1.78 9.50 -27.25
N TRP A 171 -0.77 9.37 -26.37
CA TRP A 171 -0.02 10.52 -25.87
C TRP A 171 0.73 11.25 -27.00
N ALA A 172 1.39 10.52 -27.90
CA ALA A 172 2.14 11.08 -29.02
C ALA A 172 1.23 11.94 -29.93
N GLU A 173 0.06 11.40 -30.28
CA GLU A 173 -0.94 12.09 -31.10
C GLU A 173 -1.45 13.37 -30.42
N ASN A 174 -1.70 13.32 -29.11
CA ASN A 174 -2.13 14.48 -28.34
C ASN A 174 -1.03 15.55 -28.14
N ASN A 175 0.24 15.19 -28.34
CA ASN A 175 1.40 16.08 -28.20
C ASN A 175 2.10 16.40 -29.53
N ASN A 176 1.49 16.07 -30.67
CA ASN A 176 2.07 16.27 -32.02
C ASN A 176 3.45 15.60 -32.20
N MET A 177 3.67 14.43 -31.61
CA MET A 177 4.87 13.62 -31.77
C MET A 177 4.56 12.36 -32.60
N ASP A 178 5.53 11.88 -33.38
CA ASP A 178 5.40 10.58 -34.06
C ASP A 178 5.75 9.45 -33.08
N MET A 179 4.98 8.36 -33.11
CA MET A 179 5.27 7.16 -32.33
C MET A 179 6.66 6.57 -32.68
N LYS A 180 7.16 6.80 -33.89
CA LYS A 180 8.53 6.40 -34.28
C LYS A 180 9.61 7.16 -33.51
N ASP A 181 9.34 8.40 -33.12
CA ASP A 181 10.28 9.17 -32.32
C ASP A 181 10.34 8.66 -30.88
N LEU A 182 9.23 8.10 -30.36
CA LEU A 182 9.13 7.58 -28.99
C LEU A 182 9.53 6.10 -28.85
N TRP A 183 9.17 5.25 -29.81
CA TRP A 183 9.32 3.78 -29.73
C TRP A 183 9.88 3.17 -31.03
N GLY A 184 10.35 3.99 -31.96
CA GLY A 184 11.01 3.49 -33.16
C GLY A 184 12.36 2.86 -32.86
N GLU A 185 12.86 2.06 -33.80
CA GLU A 185 14.18 1.42 -33.72
C GLU A 185 15.32 2.47 -33.62
N SER A 186 15.14 3.64 -34.23
CA SER A 186 16.09 4.76 -34.19
C SER A 186 15.77 5.83 -33.14
N SER A 187 14.88 5.53 -32.18
CA SER A 187 14.52 6.50 -31.14
C SER A 187 15.66 6.65 -30.12
N ASP A 188 15.90 7.86 -29.62
CA ASP A 188 16.90 8.12 -28.57
C ASP A 188 16.35 7.89 -27.15
N TYR A 189 15.05 7.58 -27.00
CA TYR A 189 14.45 7.32 -25.69
C TYR A 189 14.72 5.89 -25.22
N GLU A 190 14.75 5.71 -23.90
CA GLU A 190 14.80 4.40 -23.25
C GLU A 190 13.41 3.96 -22.79
N ILE A 191 13.14 2.67 -22.84
CA ILE A 191 11.89 2.04 -22.41
C ILE A 191 12.16 1.27 -21.12
N HIS A 192 11.58 1.78 -20.04
CA HIS A 192 11.65 1.19 -18.71
C HIS A 192 10.28 0.67 -18.28
N HIS A 193 10.24 -0.53 -17.68
CA HIS A 193 9.02 -1.08 -17.09
C HIS A 193 9.18 -1.23 -15.57
N PHE A 194 8.31 -0.59 -14.79
CA PHE A 194 8.23 -0.78 -13.34
C PHE A 194 7.08 -1.74 -13.02
N ILE A 195 7.40 -2.88 -12.40
CA ILE A 195 6.44 -3.98 -12.21
C ILE A 195 6.60 -4.68 -10.85
N GLY A 196 5.53 -5.33 -10.41
CA GLY A 196 5.59 -6.28 -9.30
C GLY A 196 6.28 -7.60 -9.69
N LYS A 197 6.87 -8.29 -8.71
CA LYS A 197 7.58 -9.56 -8.92
C LYS A 197 6.72 -10.70 -9.49
N ASP A 198 5.40 -10.65 -9.30
CA ASP A 198 4.44 -11.64 -9.77
C ASP A 198 4.23 -11.63 -11.30
N ILE A 199 4.53 -10.51 -11.96
CA ILE A 199 4.33 -10.34 -13.40
C ILE A 199 5.65 -10.30 -14.21
N ALA A 200 6.77 -10.64 -13.57
CA ALA A 200 8.10 -10.65 -14.19
C ALA A 200 8.20 -11.63 -15.37
N TYR A 201 7.62 -12.84 -15.25
CA TYR A 201 7.57 -13.82 -16.35
C TYR A 201 6.99 -13.20 -17.62
N PHE A 202 5.87 -12.48 -17.46
CA PHE A 202 5.15 -11.87 -18.56
C PHE A 202 5.96 -10.78 -19.23
N HIS A 203 6.58 -9.90 -18.45
CA HIS A 203 7.27 -8.72 -18.97
C HIS A 203 8.67 -9.03 -19.51
N ALA A 204 9.32 -10.10 -19.03
CA ALA A 204 10.68 -10.44 -19.44
C ALA A 204 10.77 -11.65 -20.40
N LEU A 205 9.70 -12.45 -20.56
CA LEU A 205 9.67 -13.57 -21.51
C LEU A 205 8.58 -13.42 -22.57
N PHE A 206 7.30 -13.40 -22.16
CA PHE A 206 6.20 -13.41 -23.11
C PHE A 206 6.11 -12.10 -23.92
N TRP A 207 6.21 -10.95 -23.25
CA TRP A 207 6.10 -9.65 -23.89
C TRP A 207 7.25 -9.34 -24.86
N PRO A 208 8.54 -9.52 -24.51
CA PRO A 208 9.65 -9.31 -25.44
C PRO A 208 9.58 -10.25 -26.65
N ALA A 209 9.07 -11.47 -26.46
CA ALA A 209 8.83 -12.40 -27.56
C ALA A 209 7.80 -11.84 -28.56
N LEU A 210 6.66 -11.32 -28.09
CA LEU A 210 5.65 -10.68 -28.95
C LEU A 210 6.20 -9.47 -29.71
N LEU A 211 6.95 -8.61 -29.00
CA LEU A 211 7.58 -7.43 -29.59
C LEU A 211 8.59 -7.81 -30.67
N LYS A 212 9.47 -8.77 -30.38
CA LYS A 212 10.48 -9.27 -31.32
C LYS A 212 9.85 -9.83 -32.58
N SER A 213 8.81 -10.64 -32.44
CA SER A 213 8.06 -11.23 -33.57
C SER A 213 7.35 -10.19 -34.42
N SER A 214 7.13 -9.00 -33.86
CA SER A 214 6.45 -7.90 -34.52
C SER A 214 7.38 -6.80 -35.04
N ASN A 215 8.70 -6.97 -34.90
CA ASN A 215 9.73 -5.97 -35.17
C ASN A 215 9.45 -4.64 -34.44
N ILE A 216 9.06 -4.73 -33.17
CA ILE A 216 8.88 -3.58 -32.29
C ILE A 216 10.04 -3.56 -31.30
N ARG A 217 10.52 -2.35 -30.99
CA ARG A 217 11.62 -2.14 -30.04
C ARG A 217 11.31 -2.72 -28.67
N LEU A 218 12.32 -3.35 -28.08
CA LEU A 218 12.27 -4.04 -26.78
C LEU A 218 12.56 -3.06 -25.63
N PRO A 219 12.04 -3.32 -24.42
CA PRO A 219 12.46 -2.60 -23.22
C PRO A 219 13.95 -2.80 -22.92
N GLU A 220 14.66 -1.73 -22.57
CA GLU A 220 16.05 -1.76 -22.12
C GLU A 220 16.18 -2.09 -20.63
N SER A 221 15.14 -1.78 -19.85
CA SER A 221 15.13 -2.00 -18.41
C SER A 221 13.78 -2.49 -17.90
N ILE A 222 13.83 -3.46 -16.99
CA ILE A 222 12.68 -3.91 -16.21
C ILE A 222 13.06 -3.81 -14.73
N ASN A 223 12.40 -2.90 -14.02
CA ASN A 223 12.61 -2.60 -12.61
C ASN A 223 11.53 -3.30 -11.78
N VAL A 224 11.91 -4.34 -11.06
CA VAL A 224 10.97 -5.17 -10.29
C VAL A 224 10.95 -4.75 -8.82
N HIS A 225 9.77 -4.65 -8.22
CA HIS A 225 9.60 -4.40 -6.78
C HIS A 225 8.85 -5.54 -6.07
N GLY A 226 9.02 -5.63 -4.74
CA GLY A 226 8.28 -6.55 -3.87
C GLY A 226 6.82 -6.16 -3.65
N PHE A 227 6.15 -6.91 -2.79
CA PHE A 227 4.78 -6.62 -2.35
C PHE A 227 4.76 -5.58 -1.24
N LEU A 228 3.57 -5.05 -0.97
CA LEU A 228 3.29 -4.23 0.20
C LEU A 228 2.58 -5.09 1.26
N THR A 229 3.05 -5.01 2.50
CA THR A 229 2.41 -5.55 3.71
C THR A 229 1.90 -4.40 4.59
N ILE A 230 0.94 -4.71 5.45
CA ILE A 230 0.44 -3.81 6.49
C ILE A 230 0.67 -4.49 7.83
N ASP A 231 1.44 -3.86 8.71
CA ASP A 231 1.85 -4.37 10.02
C ASP A 231 2.46 -5.79 9.95
N GLY A 232 3.24 -6.05 8.91
CA GLY A 232 3.88 -7.33 8.63
C GLY A 232 2.96 -8.40 8.05
N GLU A 233 1.68 -8.10 7.85
CA GLU A 233 0.71 -9.03 7.26
C GLU A 233 0.42 -8.70 5.80
N LYS A 234 0.13 -9.74 5.01
CA LYS A 234 -0.35 -9.55 3.64
C LYS A 234 -1.70 -8.85 3.68
N MET A 235 -1.85 -7.81 2.85
CA MET A 235 -3.11 -7.07 2.74
C MET A 235 -4.27 -8.02 2.42
N SER A 236 -5.29 -8.00 3.26
CA SER A 236 -6.51 -8.78 3.06
C SER A 236 -7.73 -7.99 3.48
N LYS A 237 -8.75 -7.97 2.60
CA LYS A 237 -10.07 -7.41 2.93
C LYS A 237 -10.70 -8.14 4.14
N SER A 238 -10.50 -9.46 4.24
CA SER A 238 -11.10 -10.26 5.31
C SER A 238 -10.51 -9.98 6.69
N ASN A 239 -9.25 -9.54 6.74
CA ASN A 239 -8.53 -9.34 8.01
C ASN A 239 -8.46 -7.85 8.40
N GLY A 240 -9.14 -6.96 7.65
CA GLY A 240 -9.13 -5.52 7.90
C GLY A 240 -7.80 -4.82 7.60
N THR A 241 -6.80 -5.54 7.09
CA THR A 241 -5.46 -5.02 6.75
C THR A 241 -5.38 -4.52 5.30
N PHE A 242 -6.52 -4.26 4.66
CA PHE A 242 -6.58 -3.68 3.33
C PHE A 242 -6.90 -2.20 3.45
N ILE A 243 -5.93 -1.36 3.09
CA ILE A 243 -6.12 0.09 3.01
C ILE A 243 -6.13 0.46 1.53
N ASN A 244 -7.24 1.01 1.05
CA ASN A 244 -7.27 1.54 -0.31
C ASN A 244 -6.67 2.97 -0.34
N ALA A 245 -6.32 3.46 -1.53
CA ALA A 245 -5.66 4.75 -1.67
C ALA A 245 -6.57 5.94 -1.27
N ASP A 246 -7.88 5.82 -1.49
CA ASP A 246 -8.86 6.85 -1.14
C ASP A 246 -9.02 6.92 0.40
N ASP A 247 -9.17 5.77 1.07
CA ASP A 247 -9.23 5.66 2.54
C ASP A 247 -7.99 6.27 3.20
N PHE A 248 -6.81 6.05 2.61
CA PHE A 248 -5.59 6.69 3.09
C PHE A 248 -5.65 8.21 2.91
N ALA A 249 -6.09 8.68 1.73
CA ALA A 249 -6.15 10.09 1.38
C ALA A 249 -7.18 10.89 2.21
N GLU A 250 -8.20 10.22 2.76
CA GLU A 250 -9.14 10.83 3.71
C GLU A 250 -8.47 11.19 5.05
N ASN A 251 -7.45 10.43 5.44
CA ASN A 251 -6.79 10.56 6.74
C ASN A 251 -5.46 11.32 6.66
N TYR A 252 -4.71 11.12 5.58
CA TYR A 252 -3.37 11.67 5.40
C TYR A 252 -3.14 12.16 3.98
N ASP A 253 -2.26 13.15 3.82
CA ASP A 253 -1.83 13.56 2.48
C ASP A 253 -1.02 12.43 1.82
N GLY A 254 -1.47 11.97 0.64
CA GLY A 254 -0.83 10.91 -0.14
C GLY A 254 0.63 11.20 -0.49
N GLU A 255 1.04 12.46 -0.53
CA GLU A 255 2.44 12.83 -0.73
C GLU A 255 3.34 12.38 0.43
N LEU A 256 2.82 12.33 1.66
CA LEU A 256 3.58 11.86 2.82
C LEU A 256 3.85 10.36 2.74
N LEU A 257 2.93 9.59 2.14
CA LEU A 257 3.13 8.17 1.87
C LEU A 257 4.29 7.97 0.87
N ARG A 258 4.43 8.85 -0.12
CA ARG A 258 5.57 8.82 -1.06
C ARG A 258 6.90 8.90 -0.31
N TYR A 259 7.02 9.79 0.68
CA TYR A 259 8.23 9.91 1.48
C TYR A 259 8.50 8.68 2.33
N TYR A 260 7.47 8.15 2.98
CA TYR A 260 7.60 6.94 3.79
C TYR A 260 8.06 5.75 2.95
N PHE A 261 7.49 5.56 1.75
CA PHE A 261 7.99 4.54 0.83
C PHE A 261 9.39 4.84 0.32
N ALA A 262 9.71 6.09 -0.05
CA ALA A 262 11.06 6.45 -0.51
C ALA A 262 12.14 6.18 0.55
N ASP A 263 11.85 6.34 1.85
CA ASP A 263 12.79 6.02 2.94
C ASP A 263 13.09 4.51 3.08
N LYS A 264 12.21 3.64 2.56
CA LYS A 264 12.36 2.18 2.62
C LYS A 264 12.75 1.57 1.27
N PHE A 265 12.36 2.21 0.18
CA PHE A 265 12.54 1.70 -1.18
C PHE A 265 14.02 1.65 -1.58
N ASN A 266 14.40 0.56 -2.21
CA ASN A 266 15.73 0.34 -2.74
C ASN A 266 15.64 -0.56 -3.99
N ASN A 267 16.74 -0.72 -4.73
CA ASN A 267 16.74 -1.51 -5.97
C ASN A 267 16.80 -3.03 -5.72
N SER A 268 16.12 -3.51 -4.70
CA SER A 268 15.92 -4.94 -4.44
C SER A 268 14.45 -5.30 -4.66
N ILE A 269 14.17 -6.60 -4.54
CA ILE A 269 12.82 -7.18 -4.67
C ILE A 269 12.17 -7.44 -3.30
N ASP A 270 12.68 -6.77 -2.27
CA ASP A 270 12.18 -6.90 -0.90
C ASP A 270 10.76 -6.35 -0.78
N ASP A 271 9.95 -7.01 0.06
CA ASP A 271 8.62 -6.53 0.38
C ASP A 271 8.72 -5.30 1.31
N LEU A 272 7.84 -4.33 1.10
CA LEU A 272 7.76 -3.11 1.90
C LEU A 272 6.62 -3.24 2.90
N ASP A 273 6.83 -2.69 4.10
CA ASP A 273 5.82 -2.72 5.15
C ASP A 273 5.32 -1.30 5.51
N PHE A 274 4.00 -1.16 5.51
CA PHE A 274 3.31 0.01 6.01
C PHE A 274 2.85 -0.24 7.46
N ASN A 275 3.36 0.59 8.37
CA ASN A 275 2.94 0.66 9.75
C ASN A 275 2.59 2.12 10.06
N GLU A 276 1.37 2.36 10.51
CA GLU A 276 0.85 3.72 10.67
C GLU A 276 1.61 4.52 11.75
N ASP A 277 1.96 3.87 12.86
CA ASP A 277 2.68 4.53 13.96
C ASP A 277 4.10 4.92 13.53
N GLU A 278 4.79 4.04 12.80
CA GLU A 278 6.10 4.33 12.19
C GLU A 278 5.98 5.45 11.16
N PHE A 279 4.96 5.42 10.29
CA PHE A 279 4.68 6.46 9.32
C PHE A 279 4.54 7.84 9.98
N ILE A 280 3.68 7.95 10.99
CA ILE A 280 3.48 9.20 11.74
C ILE A 280 4.77 9.67 12.40
N GLN A 281 5.49 8.77 13.09
CA GLN A 281 6.76 9.09 13.74
C GLN A 281 7.77 9.62 12.73
N LYS A 282 7.88 8.95 11.58
CA LYS A 282 8.85 9.26 10.55
C LYS A 282 8.59 10.63 9.93
N ILE A 283 7.35 10.93 9.55
CA ILE A 283 6.98 12.24 9.00
C ILE A 283 7.20 13.36 10.03
N ASN A 284 6.81 13.12 11.29
CA ASN A 284 6.97 14.10 12.36
C ASN A 284 8.43 14.38 12.71
N SER A 285 9.28 13.36 12.69
CA SER A 285 10.71 13.49 12.90
C SER A 285 11.36 14.21 11.74
N ASP A 286 11.24 13.65 10.53
CA ASP A 286 12.14 13.99 9.45
C ASP A 286 11.64 15.20 8.65
N ILE A 287 10.35 15.24 8.32
CA ILE A 287 9.80 16.35 7.54
C ILE A 287 9.56 17.56 8.44
N VAL A 288 8.81 17.38 9.53
CA VAL A 288 8.46 18.49 10.42
C VAL A 288 9.63 18.86 11.34
N GLY A 289 10.28 17.88 11.96
CA GLY A 289 11.30 18.09 12.99
C GLY A 289 12.69 18.43 12.48
N LYS A 290 13.04 18.04 11.24
CA LYS A 290 14.36 18.32 10.64
C LYS A 290 14.24 19.28 9.46
N TYR A 291 13.64 18.86 8.36
CA TYR A 291 13.65 19.61 7.10
C TYR A 291 12.94 20.96 7.21
N LEU A 292 11.63 20.99 7.47
CA LEU A 292 10.86 22.24 7.55
C LEU A 292 11.24 23.08 8.78
N ASN A 293 11.78 22.43 9.81
CA ASN A 293 12.27 23.09 11.01
C ASN A 293 13.37 24.12 10.68
N ILE A 294 14.24 23.86 9.69
CA ILE A 294 15.33 24.77 9.28
C ILE A 294 14.77 26.16 8.98
N ALA A 295 13.89 26.27 7.97
CA ALA A 295 13.32 27.55 7.55
C ALA A 295 12.51 28.19 8.68
N SER A 296 11.73 27.39 9.42
CA SER A 296 10.91 27.91 10.52
C SER A 296 11.75 28.60 11.61
N ARG A 297 12.93 28.06 11.95
CA ARG A 297 13.81 28.57 13.01
C ARG A 297 14.55 29.84 12.63
N VAL A 298 14.89 30.00 11.35
CA VAL A 298 15.73 31.10 10.88
C VAL A 298 14.93 32.26 10.26
N SER A 299 13.69 31.98 9.82
CA SER A 299 12.82 32.95 9.12
C SER A 299 12.68 34.29 9.83
N LYS A 300 12.48 34.30 11.15
CA LYS A 300 12.30 35.54 11.94
C LYS A 300 13.53 36.46 11.93
N PHE A 301 14.74 35.92 11.83
CA PHE A 301 15.96 36.73 11.76
C PHE A 301 16.09 37.39 10.38
N ILE A 302 15.75 36.65 9.32
CA ILE A 302 15.71 37.19 7.96
C ILE A 302 14.61 38.24 7.82
N GLU A 303 13.44 38.03 8.43
CA GLU A 303 12.33 38.99 8.43
C GLU A 303 12.72 40.31 9.10
N LYS A 304 13.44 40.28 10.22
CA LYS A 304 13.98 41.48 10.88
C LYS A 304 14.91 42.27 9.98
N ASN A 305 15.65 41.60 9.10
CA ASN A 305 16.47 42.22 8.07
C ASN A 305 15.69 42.59 6.78
N GLY A 306 14.38 42.84 6.89
CA GLY A 306 13.54 43.22 5.76
C GLY A 306 13.36 42.13 4.71
N ASN A 307 13.54 40.87 5.09
CA ASN A 307 13.56 39.69 4.23
C ASN A 307 14.70 39.70 3.18
N ASN A 308 15.83 40.34 3.48
CA ASN A 308 17.04 40.24 2.68
C ASN A 308 18.02 39.23 3.28
N LEU A 309 18.57 38.38 2.42
CA LEU A 309 19.71 37.54 2.74
C LEU A 309 20.99 38.39 2.89
N SER A 310 21.92 37.89 3.69
CA SER A 310 23.23 38.50 3.93
C SER A 310 24.13 38.44 2.69
N ALA A 311 25.00 39.45 2.52
CA ALA A 311 26.14 39.41 1.60
C ALA A 311 27.20 38.37 2.03
N ASN A 312 27.35 38.18 3.34
CA ASN A 312 28.30 37.25 3.95
C ASN A 312 27.61 35.92 4.25
N LEU A 313 28.29 34.82 3.98
CA LEU A 313 27.83 33.45 4.25
C LEU A 313 28.99 32.62 4.80
N ASP A 314 28.66 31.54 5.50
CA ASP A 314 29.61 30.46 5.77
C ASP A 314 29.69 29.55 4.54
N VAL A 315 30.53 29.93 3.58
CA VAL A 315 30.67 29.23 2.29
C VAL A 315 31.22 27.82 2.49
N ASP A 316 32.16 27.62 3.41
CA ASP A 316 32.73 26.30 3.70
C ASP A 316 31.64 25.33 4.17
N PHE A 317 30.70 25.79 4.99
CA PHE A 317 29.55 24.98 5.41
C PHE A 317 28.59 24.66 4.26
N ILE A 318 28.33 25.61 3.36
CA ILE A 318 27.49 25.39 2.17
C ILE A 318 28.15 24.36 1.24
N GLU A 319 29.42 24.56 0.88
CA GLU A 319 30.17 23.67 -0.02
C GLU A 319 30.24 22.24 0.51
N LYS A 320 30.37 22.07 1.83
CA LYS A 320 30.28 20.75 2.48
C LYS A 320 28.91 20.08 2.24
N ASN A 321 27.83 20.85 2.23
CA ASN A 321 26.50 20.30 1.92
C ASN A 321 26.35 20.01 0.42
N LEU A 322 26.87 20.88 -0.44
CA LEU A 322 26.82 20.70 -1.90
C LEU A 322 27.61 19.47 -2.36
N SER A 323 28.66 19.08 -1.66
CA SER A 323 29.45 17.89 -2.00
C SER A 323 28.69 16.56 -1.88
N MET A 324 27.52 16.55 -1.22
CA MET A 324 26.66 15.37 -1.10
C MET A 324 25.65 15.22 -2.25
N ILE A 325 25.50 16.23 -3.12
CA ILE A 325 24.48 16.25 -4.18
C ILE A 325 24.67 15.11 -5.19
N ASP A 326 25.90 14.92 -5.67
CA ASP A 326 26.18 13.96 -6.75
C ASP A 326 25.87 12.51 -6.28
N GLU A 327 26.18 12.18 -5.02
CA GLU A 327 25.83 10.88 -4.40
C GLU A 327 24.30 10.69 -4.27
N VAL A 328 23.56 11.74 -3.93
CA VAL A 328 22.09 11.70 -3.85
C VAL A 328 21.48 11.43 -5.23
N ILE A 329 21.97 12.11 -6.28
CA ILE A 329 21.51 11.94 -7.66
C ILE A 329 21.81 10.52 -8.15
N GLU A 330 23.04 10.03 -7.94
CA GLU A 330 23.43 8.66 -8.31
C GLU A 330 22.51 7.63 -7.66
N HIS A 331 22.13 7.83 -6.40
CA HIS A 331 21.19 6.94 -5.72
C HIS A 331 19.77 7.02 -6.27
N TYR A 332 19.29 8.19 -6.71
CA TYR A 332 18.00 8.28 -7.39
C TYR A 332 18.00 7.54 -8.73
N GLU A 333 19.04 7.76 -9.55
CA GLU A 333 19.20 7.10 -10.87
C GLU A 333 19.24 5.58 -10.74
N ASN A 334 19.90 5.07 -9.69
CA ASN A 334 20.00 3.65 -9.40
C ASN A 334 18.83 3.09 -8.57
N LEU A 335 17.73 3.84 -8.42
CA LEU A 335 16.53 3.45 -7.67
C LEU A 335 16.77 3.10 -6.18
N ASN A 336 17.86 3.59 -5.61
CA ASN A 336 18.22 3.46 -4.20
C ASN A 336 17.65 4.62 -3.36
N LEU A 337 16.33 4.83 -3.46
CA LEU A 337 15.64 5.99 -2.88
C LEU A 337 15.90 6.16 -1.38
N SER A 338 15.97 5.05 -0.61
CA SER A 338 16.22 5.12 0.83
C SER A 338 17.58 5.73 1.15
N LYS A 339 18.60 5.49 0.31
CA LYS A 339 19.92 6.07 0.49
C LYS A 339 19.90 7.56 0.16
N SER A 340 19.24 7.96 -0.95
CA SER A 340 19.04 9.37 -1.30
C SER A 340 18.37 10.12 -0.14
N VAL A 341 17.23 9.63 0.35
CA VAL A 341 16.47 10.27 1.43
C VAL A 341 17.29 10.34 2.73
N LYS A 342 18.04 9.28 3.09
CA LYS A 342 18.89 9.29 4.28
C LYS A 342 20.01 10.34 4.21
N ILE A 343 20.65 10.49 3.05
CA ILE A 343 21.68 11.53 2.86
C ILE A 343 21.03 12.92 2.94
N ILE A 344 19.88 13.13 2.31
CA ILE A 344 19.17 14.42 2.36
C ILE A 344 18.76 14.76 3.81
N MET A 345 18.30 13.79 4.59
CA MET A 345 17.97 14.00 6.01
C MET A 345 19.22 14.24 6.86
N LYS A 346 20.36 13.63 6.52
CA LYS A 346 21.66 13.95 7.13
C LYS A 346 22.05 15.41 6.86
N MET A 347 21.84 15.92 5.63
CA MET A 347 22.04 17.35 5.34
C MET A 347 21.16 18.21 6.24
N ALA A 348 19.87 17.86 6.39
CA ALA A 348 18.96 18.59 7.26
C ALA A 348 19.41 18.57 8.74
N ASP A 349 19.91 17.44 9.23
CA ASP A 349 20.48 17.30 10.58
C ASP A 349 21.74 18.18 10.74
N GLU A 350 22.63 18.21 9.75
CA GLU A 350 23.83 19.05 9.76
C GLU A 350 23.49 20.55 9.77
N VAL A 351 22.48 20.98 9.01
CA VAL A 351 22.00 22.38 9.01
C VAL A 351 21.37 22.75 10.35
N ASN A 352 20.55 21.88 10.94
CA ASN A 352 19.98 22.13 12.27
C ASN A 352 21.07 22.20 13.34
N LYS A 353 22.10 21.36 13.24
CA LYS A 353 23.28 21.40 14.12
C LYS A 353 24.05 22.72 13.96
N TYR A 354 24.30 23.16 12.72
CA TYR A 354 24.94 24.44 12.44
C TYR A 354 24.18 25.63 13.06
N ILE A 355 22.86 25.67 12.93
CA ILE A 355 22.01 26.69 13.58
C ILE A 355 22.16 26.63 15.10
N ASN A 356 22.23 25.43 15.69
CA ASN A 356 22.38 25.25 17.13
C ASN A 356 23.74 25.72 17.66
N GLU A 357 24.82 25.42 16.95
CA GLU A 357 26.18 25.77 17.38
C GLU A 357 26.47 27.27 17.25
N ASN A 358 25.84 27.93 16.27
CA ASN A 358 26.01 29.37 16.05
C ASN A 358 25.03 30.26 16.85
N GLU A 359 24.04 29.66 17.53
CA GLU A 359 23.09 30.30 18.42
C GLU A 359 22.58 31.70 17.95
N PRO A 360 21.94 31.84 16.77
CA PRO A 360 21.56 33.15 16.22
C PRO A 360 20.63 33.97 17.15
N TRP A 361 19.93 33.33 18.08
CA TRP A 361 19.12 34.00 19.11
C TRP A 361 19.93 34.70 20.21
N LYS A 362 21.24 34.45 20.32
CA LYS A 362 22.16 35.09 21.27
C LYS A 362 23.20 35.98 20.58
N SER A 363 23.27 35.93 19.26
CA SER A 363 24.28 36.63 18.45
C SER A 363 23.85 38.06 18.09
N SER A 364 24.77 38.85 17.53
CA SER A 364 24.42 40.15 16.94
C SER A 364 23.43 39.97 15.80
N GLU A 365 22.67 41.02 15.47
CA GLU A 365 21.69 40.97 14.38
C GLU A 365 22.35 40.60 13.03
N GLU A 366 23.50 41.20 12.72
CA GLU A 366 24.29 40.88 11.53
C GLU A 366 24.68 39.40 11.47
N LYS A 367 25.24 38.84 12.56
CA LYS A 367 25.65 37.43 12.60
C LYS A 367 24.44 36.50 12.56
N ALA A 368 23.34 36.86 13.21
CA ALA A 368 22.10 36.09 13.17
C ALA A 368 21.54 36.00 11.74
N VAL A 369 21.61 37.09 10.98
CA VAL A 369 21.21 37.13 9.57
C VAL A 369 22.16 36.33 8.68
N GLU A 370 23.47 36.42 8.89
CA GLU A 370 24.48 35.62 8.18
C GLU A 370 24.25 34.11 8.35
N VAL A 371 24.10 33.66 9.60
CA VAL A 371 23.83 32.25 9.95
C VAL A 371 22.50 31.79 9.35
N SER A 372 21.48 32.64 9.43
CA SER A 372 20.15 32.35 8.86
C SER A 372 20.18 32.27 7.34
N SER A 373 20.95 33.14 6.69
CA SER A 373 21.14 33.17 5.23
C SER A 373 21.93 31.96 4.73
N THR A 374 22.90 31.49 5.53
CA THR A 374 23.61 30.24 5.25
C THR A 374 22.66 29.05 5.32
N ALA A 375 21.89 28.94 6.41
CA ALA A 375 20.96 27.83 6.61
C ALA A 375 19.82 27.79 5.58
N ILE A 376 19.29 28.95 5.16
CA ILE A 376 18.21 29.00 4.17
C ILE A 376 18.69 28.61 2.76
N ASN A 377 19.97 28.87 2.43
CA ASN A 377 20.57 28.35 1.20
C ASN A 377 20.66 26.82 1.22
N CYS A 378 21.04 26.20 2.34
CA CYS A 378 21.01 24.73 2.44
C CYS A 378 19.56 24.18 2.40
N PHE A 379 18.59 24.89 2.99
CA PHE A 379 17.17 24.53 2.89
C PHE A 379 16.67 24.52 1.43
N ARG A 380 17.11 25.46 0.60
CA ARG A 380 16.83 25.48 -0.85
C ARG A 380 17.30 24.19 -1.51
N VAL A 381 18.57 23.81 -1.31
CA VAL A 381 19.17 22.59 -1.87
C VAL A 381 18.40 21.35 -1.42
N ILE A 382 18.13 21.21 -0.13
CA ILE A 382 17.36 20.08 0.42
C ILE A 382 15.97 20.01 -0.20
N SER A 383 15.32 21.15 -0.40
CA SER A 383 13.99 21.22 -1.04
C SER A 383 14.02 20.71 -2.48
N ILE A 384 15.05 21.08 -3.25
CA ILE A 384 15.24 20.61 -4.63
C ILE A 384 15.49 19.09 -4.64
N LEU A 385 16.37 18.58 -3.76
CA LEU A 385 16.68 17.15 -3.67
C LEU A 385 15.49 16.29 -3.22
N LEU A 386 14.58 16.84 -2.41
CA LEU A 386 13.35 16.16 -1.99
C LEU A 386 12.22 16.26 -3.03
N ASN A 387 12.34 17.11 -4.05
CA ASN A 387 11.25 17.37 -4.99
C ASN A 387 10.73 16.11 -5.73
N PRO A 388 11.57 15.14 -6.15
CA PRO A 388 11.08 13.89 -6.73
C PRO A 388 10.17 13.07 -5.79
N VAL A 389 10.34 13.23 -4.47
CA VAL A 389 9.62 12.48 -3.44
C VAL A 389 8.42 13.27 -2.90
N LEU A 390 8.62 14.55 -2.60
CA LEU A 390 7.67 15.48 -1.98
C LEU A 390 7.37 16.70 -2.88
N PRO A 391 6.86 16.52 -4.11
CA PRO A 391 6.77 17.62 -5.08
C PRO A 391 5.97 18.83 -4.59
N THR A 392 4.82 18.63 -3.96
CA THR A 392 3.91 19.68 -3.50
C THR A 392 4.48 20.46 -2.32
N ILE A 393 4.96 19.77 -1.28
CA ILE A 393 5.57 20.39 -0.09
C ILE A 393 6.83 21.17 -0.49
N THR A 394 7.69 20.58 -1.33
CA THR A 394 8.93 21.23 -1.75
C THR A 394 8.69 22.41 -2.69
N SER A 395 7.73 22.33 -3.61
CA SER A 395 7.33 23.49 -4.41
C SER A 395 6.85 24.65 -3.53
N LYS A 396 6.01 24.38 -2.52
CA LYS A 396 5.58 25.41 -1.55
C LYS A 396 6.74 25.93 -0.69
N ALA A 397 7.70 25.07 -0.34
CA ALA A 397 8.91 25.48 0.37
C ALA A 397 9.78 26.42 -0.46
N LEU A 398 9.87 26.17 -1.76
CA LEU A 398 10.64 26.97 -2.70
C LEU A 398 9.99 28.33 -3.01
N GLU A 399 8.69 28.54 -2.74
CA GLU A 399 8.03 29.86 -2.88
C GLU A 399 8.66 30.95 -2.00
N VAL A 400 9.41 30.57 -0.95
CA VAL A 400 10.23 31.52 -0.17
C VAL A 400 11.21 32.25 -1.08
N PHE A 401 11.75 31.60 -2.09
CA PHE A 401 12.69 32.20 -3.03
C PHE A 401 11.90 32.77 -4.21
N ASN A 402 11.93 34.09 -4.37
CA ASN A 402 11.13 34.85 -5.35
C ASN A 402 11.25 34.40 -6.82
N ASP A 403 12.25 33.59 -7.15
CA ASP A 403 12.51 33.05 -8.47
C ASP A 403 12.42 31.51 -8.46
N SER A 404 11.21 30.97 -8.29
CA SER A 404 10.99 29.52 -8.25
C SER A 404 11.43 28.80 -9.54
N ALA A 405 11.48 29.52 -10.67
CA ALA A 405 11.89 28.97 -11.96
C ALA A 405 13.37 28.59 -12.03
N THR A 406 14.22 29.18 -11.17
CA THR A 406 15.66 28.84 -11.07
C THR A 406 15.97 27.93 -9.88
N ASN A 407 14.96 27.45 -9.15
CA ASN A 407 15.13 26.50 -8.06
C ASN A 407 14.91 25.07 -8.54
N ASP A 408 15.80 24.61 -9.39
CA ASP A 408 15.79 23.28 -10.01
C ASP A 408 17.16 22.59 -9.89
N PHE A 409 17.27 21.38 -10.44
CA PHE A 409 18.51 20.61 -10.44
C PHE A 409 19.62 21.28 -11.27
N ASN A 410 19.30 22.13 -12.25
CA ASN A 410 20.31 22.79 -13.09
C ASN A 410 21.12 23.84 -12.30
N ASN A 411 20.45 24.53 -11.37
CA ASN A 411 21.05 25.62 -10.58
C ASN A 411 21.17 25.24 -9.09
N ILE A 412 21.22 23.94 -8.79
CA ILE A 412 21.19 23.44 -7.41
C ILE A 412 22.44 23.81 -6.60
N LYS A 413 23.59 23.97 -7.27
CA LYS A 413 24.87 24.33 -6.65
C LYS A 413 25.03 25.84 -6.43
N ASP A 414 24.12 26.66 -6.95
CA ASP A 414 24.15 28.11 -6.76
C ASP A 414 23.61 28.50 -5.37
N TYR A 415 24.19 29.54 -4.76
CA TYR A 415 23.71 30.11 -3.51
C TYR A 415 23.43 31.61 -3.65
N LEU A 416 22.47 32.07 -2.85
CA LEU A 416 21.90 33.41 -2.89
C LEU A 416 22.53 34.29 -1.82
N VAL A 417 23.01 35.46 -2.23
CA VAL A 417 23.53 36.56 -1.39
C VAL A 417 22.78 37.84 -1.73
N ASP A 418 22.63 38.77 -0.77
CA ASP A 418 21.96 40.07 -0.97
C ASP A 418 20.62 39.99 -1.71
N THR A 419 19.91 38.87 -1.53
CA THR A 419 18.70 38.55 -2.28
C THR A 419 17.49 38.73 -1.39
N LYS A 420 16.46 39.41 -1.93
CA LYS A 420 15.18 39.53 -1.24
C LYS A 420 14.37 38.26 -1.40
N ILE A 421 13.86 37.71 -0.31
CA ILE A 421 13.02 36.51 -0.27
C ILE A 421 11.62 36.83 0.28
N ASN A 422 10.67 35.92 0.07
CA ASN A 422 9.35 35.97 0.66
C ASN A 422 9.37 35.51 2.13
N PRO A 423 8.45 36.00 2.97
CA PRO A 423 8.27 35.48 4.32
C PRO A 423 7.93 33.98 4.29
N TYR A 424 8.62 33.19 5.12
CA TYR A 424 8.33 31.77 5.27
C TYR A 424 6.97 31.54 5.92
N LYS A 425 6.22 30.55 5.42
CA LYS A 425 4.95 30.10 5.98
C LYS A 425 5.10 28.64 6.44
N PRO A 426 4.61 28.27 7.64
CA PRO A 426 4.57 26.88 8.06
C PRO A 426 3.76 26.03 7.06
N LEU A 427 4.36 24.93 6.58
CA LEU A 427 3.80 24.12 5.49
C LEU A 427 3.10 22.85 5.95
N LEU A 428 3.55 22.27 7.06
CA LEU A 428 3.06 21.00 7.57
C LEU A 428 2.96 21.06 9.09
N LYS A 429 1.83 20.61 9.63
CA LYS A 429 1.67 20.37 11.07
C LYS A 429 2.14 18.96 11.39
N ARG A 430 2.46 18.70 12.65
CA ARG A 430 2.70 17.33 13.09
C ARG A 430 1.46 16.48 12.83
N LEU A 431 1.67 15.30 12.27
CA LEU A 431 0.66 14.28 12.13
C LEU A 431 0.26 13.76 13.50
N GLU A 432 -1.03 13.51 13.65
CA GLU A 432 -1.61 12.77 14.76
C GLU A 432 -2.24 11.52 14.17
N LYS A 433 -2.43 10.49 15.01
CA LYS A 433 -3.11 9.28 14.58
C LYS A 433 -4.50 9.63 14.09
N ALA A 434 -4.88 9.08 12.95
CA ALA A 434 -6.23 9.22 12.42
C ALA A 434 -7.21 8.86 13.53
N LYS A 435 -8.13 9.79 13.82
CA LYS A 435 -9.25 9.46 14.68
C LYS A 435 -10.09 8.52 13.88
N ILE A 436 -10.11 7.24 14.24
CA ILE A 436 -11.12 6.32 13.76
C ILE A 436 -12.45 6.99 14.08
N ASN A 437 -13.13 7.52 13.08
CA ASN A 437 -14.53 7.87 13.25
C ASN A 437 -15.19 6.52 13.53
N GLU A 438 -15.69 6.35 14.76
CA GLU A 438 -16.50 5.18 15.17
C GLU A 438 -17.83 5.08 14.39
N GLU A 439 -17.99 5.82 13.29
CA GLU A 439 -18.98 5.61 12.26
C GLU A 439 -18.42 4.62 11.24
N ILE A 440 -18.21 3.37 11.68
CA ILE A 440 -18.27 2.26 10.74
C ILE A 440 -19.72 2.25 10.26
N GLU A 441 -19.96 2.67 9.02
CA GLU A 441 -21.20 2.32 8.33
C GLU A 441 -21.39 0.81 8.48
N MET A 442 -22.46 0.45 9.19
CA MET A 442 -22.84 -0.93 9.47
C MET A 442 -23.23 -1.62 8.16
N GLU A 443 -22.24 -2.08 7.39
CA GLU A 443 -22.44 -3.07 6.35
C GLU A 443 -22.15 -4.47 6.89
N ASP A 444 -23.06 -5.38 6.58
CA ASP A 444 -23.21 -6.73 7.12
C ASP A 444 -21.94 -7.59 7.03
N SER A 445 -21.19 -7.71 8.13
CA SER A 445 -20.76 -8.98 8.75
C SER A 445 -19.71 -8.75 9.85
N ASN A 446 -20.15 -8.21 11.00
CA ASN A 446 -19.36 -8.12 12.23
C ASN A 446 -19.13 -9.49 12.89
N LEU A 447 -18.50 -10.43 12.19
CA LEU A 447 -18.09 -11.70 12.76
C LEU A 447 -16.68 -11.55 13.32
N ILE A 448 -16.57 -11.48 14.65
CA ILE A 448 -15.29 -11.66 15.33
C ILE A 448 -14.87 -13.13 15.24
N ASN A 449 -13.57 -13.40 15.10
CA ASN A 449 -13.09 -14.78 15.16
C ASN A 449 -12.99 -15.25 16.63
N ILE A 450 -12.88 -16.56 16.84
CA ILE A 450 -12.83 -17.16 18.18
C ILE A 450 -11.65 -16.68 19.03
N LYS A 451 -10.55 -16.22 18.42
CA LYS A 451 -9.41 -15.68 19.17
C LYS A 451 -9.75 -14.33 19.80
N ASP A 452 -10.55 -13.51 19.13
CA ASP A 452 -10.98 -12.22 19.67
C ASP A 452 -11.94 -12.40 20.84
N PHE A 453 -12.87 -13.36 20.75
CA PHE A 453 -13.69 -13.75 21.91
C PHE A 453 -12.83 -14.30 23.05
N ALA A 454 -11.82 -15.13 22.75
CA ALA A 454 -10.92 -15.69 23.76
C ALA A 454 -10.04 -14.65 24.48
N LYS A 455 -9.88 -13.43 23.94
CA LYS A 455 -9.22 -12.32 24.62
C LYS A 455 -10.08 -11.74 25.75
N VAL A 456 -11.40 -11.93 25.73
CA VAL A 456 -12.31 -11.40 26.76
C VAL A 456 -12.44 -12.39 27.91
N GLU A 457 -12.07 -11.97 29.11
CA GLU A 457 -12.14 -12.83 30.30
C GLU A 457 -13.48 -12.64 31.02
N LEU A 458 -14.47 -13.45 30.65
CA LEU A 458 -15.78 -13.46 31.28
C LEU A 458 -15.79 -14.33 32.54
N ARG A 459 -16.21 -13.77 33.67
CA ARG A 459 -16.25 -14.44 34.98
C ARG A 459 -17.64 -14.38 35.58
N VAL A 460 -18.03 -15.41 36.30
CA VAL A 460 -19.17 -15.34 37.24
C VAL A 460 -18.75 -14.52 38.45
N ALA A 461 -19.54 -13.50 38.79
CA ALA A 461 -19.34 -12.68 39.97
C ALA A 461 -20.61 -12.65 40.83
N LYS A 462 -20.45 -12.58 42.15
CA LYS A 462 -21.57 -12.40 43.08
C LYS A 462 -21.60 -10.97 43.58
N ILE A 463 -22.77 -10.34 43.51
CA ILE A 463 -22.98 -9.00 44.07
C ILE A 463 -23.03 -9.14 45.59
N VAL A 464 -21.97 -8.72 46.28
CA VAL A 464 -21.90 -8.72 47.75
C VAL A 464 -22.66 -7.53 48.31
N LYS A 465 -22.57 -6.39 47.62
CA LYS A 465 -23.23 -5.15 48.01
C LYS A 465 -23.52 -4.29 46.78
N ALA A 466 -24.72 -3.76 46.68
CA ALA A 466 -25.11 -2.76 45.68
C ALA A 466 -25.56 -1.48 46.38
N GLU A 467 -25.06 -0.34 45.90
CA GLU A 467 -25.29 0.98 46.50
C GLU A 467 -25.69 2.00 45.43
N GLY A 468 -26.68 2.84 45.75
CA GLY A 468 -26.98 4.02 44.95
C GLY A 468 -25.86 5.07 45.06
N ILE A 469 -25.69 5.86 44.01
CA ILE A 469 -24.75 6.98 43.98
C ILE A 469 -25.57 8.27 43.93
N GLU A 470 -25.45 9.13 44.96
CA GLU A 470 -26.23 10.37 45.07
C GLU A 470 -25.95 11.35 43.91
N GLU A 471 -24.72 11.36 43.40
CA GLU A 471 -24.30 12.26 42.31
C GLU A 471 -24.50 11.66 40.90
N ALA A 472 -25.05 10.44 40.78
CA ALA A 472 -25.24 9.76 39.49
C ALA A 472 -26.57 9.01 39.43
N ASP A 473 -27.56 9.63 38.78
CA ASP A 473 -28.94 9.14 38.73
C ASP A 473 -29.14 7.84 37.94
N LYS A 474 -28.17 7.46 37.10
CA LYS A 474 -28.23 6.26 36.26
C LYS A 474 -27.39 5.08 36.76
N LEU A 475 -26.51 5.30 37.74
CA LEU A 475 -25.48 4.32 38.12
C LEU A 475 -25.75 3.69 39.48
N ILE A 476 -25.47 2.39 39.58
CA ILE A 476 -25.37 1.64 40.83
C ILE A 476 -23.90 1.22 41.00
N LYS A 477 -23.35 1.40 42.20
CA LYS A 477 -22.05 0.86 42.59
C LYS A 477 -22.23 -0.57 43.07
N LEU A 478 -21.57 -1.51 42.40
CA LEU A 478 -21.58 -2.94 42.74
C LEU A 478 -20.23 -3.33 43.32
N HIS A 479 -20.26 -3.95 44.49
CA HIS A 479 -19.13 -4.67 45.07
C HIS A 479 -19.30 -6.14 44.75
N LEU A 480 -18.37 -6.66 43.96
CA LEU A 480 -18.44 -7.99 43.36
C LEU A 480 -17.40 -8.90 44.00
N ASP A 481 -17.82 -10.08 44.46
CA ASP A 481 -16.93 -11.20 44.78
C ASP A 481 -16.69 -12.00 43.49
N VAL A 482 -15.42 -12.11 43.10
CA VAL A 482 -14.96 -12.81 41.88
C VAL A 482 -14.10 -14.04 42.25
N GLY A 483 -14.34 -14.62 43.43
CA GLY A 483 -13.64 -15.82 43.89
C GLY A 483 -12.14 -15.58 44.10
N ASP A 484 -11.31 -16.42 43.49
CA ASP A 484 -9.83 -16.35 43.63
C ASP A 484 -9.23 -15.04 43.10
N LEU A 485 -9.96 -14.30 42.24
CA LEU A 485 -9.54 -12.98 41.74
C LEU A 485 -9.79 -11.84 42.74
N GLY A 486 -10.45 -12.13 43.87
CA GLY A 486 -10.77 -11.18 44.92
C GLY A 486 -12.02 -10.35 44.64
N GLU A 487 -12.15 -9.26 45.39
CA GLU A 487 -13.26 -8.31 45.22
C GLU A 487 -12.97 -7.30 44.09
N ARG A 488 -14.02 -6.83 43.42
CA ARG A 488 -13.98 -5.80 42.38
C ARG A 488 -15.09 -4.78 42.60
N THR A 489 -14.80 -3.51 42.32
CA THR A 489 -15.82 -2.47 42.25
C THR A 489 -16.21 -2.20 40.80
N VAL A 490 -17.51 -2.26 40.48
CA VAL A 490 -18.04 -1.94 39.15
C VAL A 490 -19.16 -0.92 39.26
N PHE A 491 -19.18 0.06 38.36
CA PHE A 491 -20.24 1.05 38.26
C PHE A 491 -21.15 0.73 37.07
N ALA A 492 -22.37 0.27 37.35
CA ALA A 492 -23.29 -0.24 36.34
C ALA A 492 -24.45 0.72 36.08
N GLY A 493 -24.74 0.99 34.80
CA GLY A 493 -25.81 1.89 34.35
C GLY A 493 -27.22 1.31 34.40
N ILE A 494 -27.56 0.65 35.50
CA ILE A 494 -28.76 -0.20 35.60
C ILE A 494 -29.80 0.34 36.59
N LYS A 495 -29.61 1.56 37.13
CA LYS A 495 -30.45 2.14 38.19
C LYS A 495 -31.90 2.40 37.77
N SER A 496 -32.15 2.56 36.47
CA SER A 496 -33.52 2.71 35.92
C SER A 496 -34.34 1.42 35.97
N ALA A 497 -33.68 0.27 36.04
CA ALA A 497 -34.32 -1.05 35.97
C ALA A 497 -34.25 -1.85 37.27
N TYR A 498 -33.29 -1.54 38.15
CA TYR A 498 -33.07 -2.30 39.39
C TYR A 498 -32.95 -1.37 40.59
N ASP A 499 -33.60 -1.76 41.68
CA ASP A 499 -33.35 -1.19 43.00
C ASP A 499 -32.09 -1.81 43.61
N PRO A 500 -31.11 -1.05 44.14
CA PRO A 500 -29.86 -1.61 44.65
C PRO A 500 -30.05 -2.73 45.67
N GLU A 501 -31.01 -2.64 46.59
CA GLU A 501 -31.22 -3.67 47.60
C GLU A 501 -31.60 -5.03 46.99
N SER A 502 -32.32 -5.03 45.87
CA SER A 502 -32.73 -6.24 45.16
C SER A 502 -31.60 -7.00 44.45
N LEU A 503 -30.42 -6.38 44.33
CA LEU A 503 -29.28 -6.96 43.63
C LEU A 503 -28.36 -7.77 44.54
N ASN A 504 -28.43 -7.55 45.85
CA ASN A 504 -27.55 -8.20 46.82
C ASN A 504 -27.72 -9.73 46.78
N GLY A 505 -26.62 -10.45 46.64
CA GLY A 505 -26.57 -11.91 46.57
C GLY A 505 -26.79 -12.50 45.18
N ARG A 506 -27.15 -11.71 44.16
CA ARG A 506 -27.30 -12.20 42.78
C ARG A 506 -25.96 -12.54 42.14
N HIS A 507 -25.96 -13.54 41.26
CA HIS A 507 -24.84 -13.83 40.37
C HIS A 507 -25.05 -13.12 39.02
N VAL A 508 -23.95 -12.60 38.48
CA VAL A 508 -23.88 -11.88 37.20
C VAL A 508 -22.65 -12.30 36.41
N VAL A 509 -22.65 -12.03 35.11
CA VAL A 509 -21.45 -12.17 34.26
C VAL A 509 -20.68 -10.86 34.25
N LEU A 510 -19.38 -10.94 34.57
CA LEU A 510 -18.42 -9.84 34.65
C LEU A 510 -17.36 -10.01 33.57
N VAL A 511 -17.06 -8.96 32.81
CA VAL A 511 -15.81 -8.86 32.05
C VAL A 511 -14.70 -8.43 33.03
N ALA A 512 -13.78 -9.35 33.33
CA ALA A 512 -12.82 -9.19 34.43
C ALA A 512 -11.47 -8.60 34.01
N ASN A 513 -11.13 -8.62 32.71
CA ASN A 513 -9.85 -8.15 32.18
C ASN A 513 -9.95 -6.83 31.40
N LEU A 514 -10.97 -6.01 31.69
CA LEU A 514 -11.01 -4.62 31.18
C LEU A 514 -10.06 -3.74 31.97
N GLU A 515 -9.44 -2.78 31.29
CA GLU A 515 -8.63 -1.75 31.96
C GLU A 515 -9.48 -0.96 32.97
N PRO A 516 -8.99 -0.76 34.21
CA PRO A 516 -9.74 -0.01 35.21
C PRO A 516 -10.01 1.44 34.79
N ARG A 517 -11.28 1.85 34.80
CA ARG A 517 -11.69 3.20 34.42
C ARG A 517 -11.87 4.08 35.65
N LYS A 518 -11.08 5.14 35.76
CA LYS A 518 -11.25 6.15 36.83
C LYS A 518 -12.50 6.99 36.56
N MET A 519 -13.42 6.99 37.51
CA MET A 519 -14.65 7.78 37.52
C MET A 519 -14.63 8.79 38.66
N LYS A 520 -15.55 9.75 38.65
CA LYS A 520 -15.64 10.80 39.67
C LYS A 520 -15.79 10.26 41.10
N PHE A 521 -16.43 9.10 41.25
CA PHE A 521 -16.83 8.48 42.52
C PHE A 521 -16.08 7.16 42.83
N GLY A 522 -15.03 6.82 42.06
CA GLY A 522 -14.22 5.62 42.28
C GLY A 522 -13.63 5.06 40.99
N VAL A 523 -13.01 3.88 41.07
CA VAL A 523 -12.46 3.16 39.91
C VAL A 523 -13.39 2.00 39.57
N SER A 524 -13.81 1.88 38.31
CA SER A 524 -14.54 0.71 37.81
C SER A 524 -13.53 -0.31 37.30
N GLU A 525 -13.51 -1.49 37.90
CA GLU A 525 -12.51 -2.53 37.65
C GLU A 525 -13.09 -3.70 36.82
N GLY A 526 -14.03 -3.37 35.94
CA GLY A 526 -14.73 -4.32 35.08
C GLY A 526 -16.08 -3.81 34.60
N MET A 527 -16.81 -4.69 33.94
CA MET A 527 -18.15 -4.41 33.39
C MET A 527 -19.07 -5.63 33.58
N VAL A 528 -20.26 -5.41 34.17
CA VAL A 528 -21.30 -6.43 34.22
C VAL A 528 -22.10 -6.44 32.93
N LEU A 529 -22.50 -7.62 32.46
CA LEU A 529 -23.25 -7.76 31.21
C LEU A 529 -24.77 -7.65 31.44
N ALA A 530 -25.41 -6.89 30.57
CA ALA A 530 -26.86 -6.75 30.50
C ALA A 530 -27.31 -6.70 29.04
N SER A 531 -28.50 -7.21 28.75
CA SER A 531 -29.18 -6.96 27.47
C SER A 531 -30.08 -5.74 27.56
N SER A 532 -30.30 -5.07 26.43
CA SER A 532 -31.24 -3.96 26.29
C SER A 532 -32.04 -4.05 24.99
N ASN A 533 -33.23 -3.46 24.95
CA ASN A 533 -34.00 -3.26 23.72
C ASN A 533 -34.09 -1.77 23.36
N ASP A 534 -34.59 -1.47 22.16
CA ASP A 534 -34.74 -0.09 21.63
C ASP A 534 -35.68 0.80 22.47
N GLU A 535 -36.50 0.18 23.33
CA GLU A 535 -37.40 0.85 24.26
C GLU A 535 -36.73 1.20 25.61
N GLY A 536 -35.44 0.88 25.79
CA GLY A 536 -34.64 1.26 26.96
C GLY A 536 -34.79 0.35 28.19
N SER A 537 -35.37 -0.85 28.05
CA SER A 537 -35.39 -1.85 29.13
C SER A 537 -34.03 -2.53 29.29
N ILE A 538 -33.65 -2.91 30.53
CA ILE A 538 -32.33 -3.46 30.86
C ILE A 538 -32.47 -4.77 31.65
N TYR A 539 -31.84 -5.84 31.17
CA TYR A 539 -31.86 -7.17 31.81
C TYR A 539 -30.45 -7.66 32.12
N LEU A 540 -30.11 -7.79 33.41
CA LEU A 540 -28.82 -8.37 33.80
C LEU A 540 -28.72 -9.83 33.37
N ILE A 541 -27.58 -10.21 32.78
CA ILE A 541 -27.29 -11.60 32.43
C ILE A 541 -26.83 -12.32 33.71
N SER A 542 -27.61 -13.32 34.11
CA SER A 542 -27.34 -14.16 35.28
C SER A 542 -27.02 -15.60 34.83
N PRO A 543 -26.01 -16.25 35.43
CA PRO A 543 -25.77 -17.68 35.22
C PRO A 543 -26.82 -18.53 35.95
N ASP A 544 -26.95 -19.79 35.52
CA ASP A 544 -27.83 -20.77 36.16
C ASP A 544 -27.44 -21.07 37.62
N GLU A 545 -28.40 -21.62 38.38
CA GLU A 545 -28.22 -21.98 39.78
C GLU A 545 -27.08 -23.01 39.96
N GLY A 546 -26.23 -22.77 40.97
CA GLY A 546 -25.05 -23.61 41.25
C GLY A 546 -23.73 -23.05 40.70
N ALA A 547 -23.76 -22.02 39.86
CA ALA A 547 -22.58 -21.26 39.47
C ALA A 547 -21.90 -20.60 40.70
N LYS A 548 -20.56 -20.53 40.70
CA LYS A 548 -19.76 -20.02 41.81
C LYS A 548 -18.92 -18.81 41.37
N PRO A 549 -18.69 -17.82 42.25
CA PRO A 549 -17.78 -16.70 42.00
C PRO A 549 -16.41 -17.15 41.47
N GLY A 550 -15.90 -16.46 40.45
CA GLY A 550 -14.58 -16.71 39.83
C GLY A 550 -14.58 -17.75 38.69
N GLN A 551 -15.67 -18.48 38.47
CA GLN A 551 -15.77 -19.43 37.36
C GLN A 551 -15.66 -18.70 36.01
N LEU A 552 -14.90 -19.28 35.08
CA LEU A 552 -14.74 -18.76 33.72
C LEU A 552 -15.98 -19.08 32.88
N VAL A 553 -16.49 -18.10 32.15
CA VAL A 553 -17.54 -18.25 31.15
C VAL A 553 -16.84 -18.36 29.79
N LYS A 554 -17.15 -19.41 29.03
CA LYS A 554 -16.53 -19.73 27.73
C LYS A 554 -17.58 -20.01 26.68
#